data_AF-A0AAQ4FFJ1-F1
#
_entry.id   AF-A0AAQ4FFJ1-F1
#
_cell.length_a   1.000
_cell.length_b   1.000
_cell.length_c   1.000
_cell.angle_alpha   90.00
_cell.angle_beta   90.00
_cell.angle_gamma   90.00
#
_symmetry.space_group_name_H-M   'P 1'
#
loop_
_entity.id
_entity.type
_entity.pdbx_description
1 polymer ?
#
loop_
_entity_poly.entity_id
_entity_poly.type
_entity_poly.pdbx_seq_one_letter_code
_entity_poly.pdbx_strand_id
1 'polypeptide(L)'
;MEKHGIGTDATHAEHIETVKNRLYVALTGDGYLVPGELGMGLVEGYDSMGLEMSKPHLRAELEADLKKICEGTKNAKDVLRYQVNLYRDVFYDSERQIRKLGEALKRYLGTGQRAASPPG
;
A
#
# COMPACT_ATOMS: atom_id res chain seq x y z
N MET A 1 3.33 10.72 -5.69
CA MET A 1 3.43 10.74 -4.22
C MET A 1 3.30 12.17 -3.70
N GLU A 2 4.19 13.07 -4.14
CA GLU A 2 4.15 14.52 -3.85
C GLU A 2 2.76 15.18 -4.02
N LYS A 3 2.12 15.03 -5.19
CA LYS A 3 0.77 15.57 -5.47
C LYS A 3 -0.29 15.19 -4.42
N HIS A 4 -0.13 14.03 -3.79
CA HIS A 4 -1.08 13.50 -2.81
C HIS A 4 -0.60 13.69 -1.36
N GLY A 5 0.53 14.37 -1.14
CA GLY A 5 1.05 14.64 0.20
C GLY A 5 1.50 13.38 0.95
N ILE A 6 1.92 12.33 0.25
CA ILE A 6 2.40 11.09 0.87
C ILE A 6 3.90 10.93 0.68
N GLY A 7 4.60 10.62 1.80
CA GLY A 7 6.06 10.59 1.86
C GLY A 7 6.68 11.98 1.73
N THR A 8 7.89 12.14 2.27
CA THR A 8 8.71 13.32 2.08
C THR A 8 9.67 13.09 0.92
N ASP A 9 10.28 14.14 0.37
CA ASP A 9 11.26 14.02 -0.73
C ASP A 9 12.39 13.02 -0.41
N ALA A 10 12.71 12.85 0.88
CA ALA A 10 13.70 11.88 1.36
C ALA A 10 13.21 10.43 1.36
N THR A 11 11.90 10.16 1.44
CA THR A 11 11.36 8.79 1.62
C THR A 11 10.65 8.23 0.39
N HIS A 12 10.41 9.03 -0.66
CA HIS A 12 9.78 8.54 -1.90
C HIS A 12 10.58 7.42 -2.55
N ALA A 13 11.90 7.58 -2.67
CA ALA A 13 12.77 6.57 -3.27
C ALA A 13 12.73 5.24 -2.49
N GLU A 14 12.75 5.29 -1.16
CA GLU A 14 12.70 4.10 -0.30
C GLU A 14 11.35 3.35 -0.44
N HIS A 15 10.24 4.09 -0.51
CA HIS A 15 8.93 3.49 -0.74
C HIS A 15 8.84 2.82 -2.13
N ILE A 16 9.41 3.44 -3.17
CA ILE A 16 9.46 2.86 -4.53
C ILE A 16 10.32 1.58 -4.55
N GLU A 17 11.51 1.61 -3.94
CA GLU A 17 12.38 0.43 -3.87
C GLU A 17 11.74 -0.70 -3.06
N THR A 18 10.99 -0.38 -2.00
CA THR A 18 10.27 -1.38 -1.21
C THR A 18 9.24 -2.13 -2.06
N VAL A 19 8.43 -1.44 -2.87
CA VAL A 19 7.40 -2.10 -3.69
C VAL A 19 8.00 -2.90 -4.85
N LYS A 20 9.18 -2.51 -5.35
CA LYS A 20 9.96 -3.30 -6.31
C LYS A 20 10.52 -4.56 -5.66
N ASN A 21 11.20 -4.44 -4.52
CA ASN A 21 11.82 -5.56 -3.82
C ASN A 21 10.80 -6.60 -3.33
N ARG A 22 9.56 -6.18 -3.06
CA ARG A 22 8.45 -7.06 -2.70
C ARG A 22 7.69 -7.62 -3.90
N LEU A 23 8.14 -7.35 -5.12
CA LEU A 23 7.55 -7.85 -6.36
C LEU A 23 6.09 -7.39 -6.59
N TYR A 24 5.71 -6.25 -6.03
CA TYR A 24 4.39 -5.65 -6.28
C TYR A 24 4.36 -4.91 -7.61
N VAL A 25 5.52 -4.44 -8.06
CA VAL A 25 5.74 -3.82 -9.36
C VAL A 25 7.04 -4.34 -9.98
N ALA A 26 7.12 -4.29 -11.30
CA ALA A 26 8.35 -4.54 -12.06
C ALA A 26 8.77 -3.28 -12.81
N LEU A 27 10.08 -3.16 -13.08
CA LEU A 27 10.62 -2.08 -13.90
C LEU A 27 10.77 -2.58 -15.34
N THR A 28 10.23 -1.86 -16.31
CA THR A 28 10.43 -2.16 -17.74
C THR A 28 11.80 -1.67 -18.20
N GLY A 29 12.28 -2.17 -19.34
CA GLY A 29 13.54 -1.72 -19.95
C GLY A 29 13.57 -0.21 -20.22
N ASP A 30 12.40 0.40 -20.40
CA ASP A 30 12.22 1.83 -20.66
C ASP A 30 12.03 2.66 -19.38
N GLY A 31 12.19 2.05 -18.21
CA GLY A 31 12.16 2.74 -16.91
C GLY A 31 10.77 2.95 -16.30
N TYR A 32 9.71 2.33 -16.83
CA TYR A 32 8.36 2.44 -16.27
C TYR A 32 8.09 1.36 -15.23
N LEU A 33 7.33 1.71 -14.19
CA LEU A 33 6.82 0.75 -13.22
C LEU A 33 5.50 0.15 -13.72
N VAL A 34 5.45 -1.18 -13.83
CA VAL A 34 4.24 -1.92 -14.19
C VAL A 34 3.79 -2.80 -13.03
N PRO A 35 2.48 -2.92 -12.74
CA PRO A 35 1.98 -3.77 -11.66
C PRO A 35 2.33 -5.24 -11.88
N GLY A 36 2.83 -5.90 -10.83
CA GLY A 36 2.94 -7.36 -10.80
C GLY A 36 1.63 -8.01 -10.38
N GLU A 37 1.47 -9.30 -10.66
CA GLU A 37 0.28 -10.08 -10.29
C GLU A 37 -0.04 -10.01 -8.79
N LEU A 38 0.98 -10.13 -7.94
CA LEU A 38 0.83 -9.98 -6.50
C LEU A 38 0.36 -8.57 -6.13
N GLY A 39 0.94 -7.53 -6.72
CA GLY A 39 0.57 -6.14 -6.47
C GLY A 39 -0.89 -5.84 -6.86
N MET A 40 -1.30 -6.32 -8.04
CA MET A 40 -2.69 -6.19 -8.50
C MET A 40 -3.68 -6.90 -7.57
N GLY A 41 -3.38 -8.14 -7.16
CA GLY A 41 -4.23 -8.90 -6.24
C GLY A 41 -4.34 -8.25 -4.85
N LEU A 42 -3.26 -7.65 -4.34
CA LEU A 42 -3.30 -6.90 -3.07
C LEU A 42 -4.17 -5.64 -3.18
N VAL A 43 -3.98 -4.83 -4.23
CA VAL A 43 -4.75 -3.60 -4.44
C VAL A 43 -6.24 -3.91 -4.60
N GLU A 44 -6.59 -4.87 -5.46
CA GLU A 44 -7.99 -5.26 -5.68
C GLU A 44 -8.61 -5.89 -4.42
N GLY A 45 -7.83 -6.68 -3.68
CA GLY A 45 -8.24 -7.26 -2.41
C GLY A 45 -8.67 -6.19 -1.42
N TYR A 46 -7.84 -5.17 -1.17
CA TYR A 46 -8.19 -4.07 -0.26
C TYR A 46 -9.32 -3.19 -0.80
N ASP A 47 -9.35 -2.87 -2.10
CA ASP A 47 -10.44 -2.08 -2.70
C ASP A 47 -11.79 -2.80 -2.56
N SER A 48 -11.82 -4.12 -2.73
CA SER A 48 -13.04 -4.91 -2.59
C SER A 48 -13.58 -4.99 -1.14
N MET A 49 -12.75 -4.71 -0.14
CA MET A 49 -13.19 -4.58 1.26
C MET A 49 -13.91 -3.25 1.51
N GLY A 50 -13.92 -2.33 0.54
CA GLY A 50 -14.40 -0.97 0.72
C GLY A 50 -13.46 -0.13 1.59
N LEU A 51 -12.25 -0.62 1.82
CA LEU A 51 -11.23 0.07 2.60
C LEU A 51 -10.38 0.89 1.65
N GLU A 52 -10.23 2.19 1.92
CA GLU A 52 -9.37 3.08 1.15
C GLU A 52 -7.86 2.86 1.44
N MET A 53 -7.46 1.63 1.82
CA MET A 53 -6.09 1.27 2.17
C MET A 53 -5.12 1.33 0.98
N SER A 54 -5.64 1.17 -0.24
CA SER A 54 -4.85 1.36 -1.48
C SER A 54 -4.73 2.85 -1.87
N LYS A 55 -5.54 3.73 -1.28
CA LYS A 55 -5.64 5.15 -1.62
C LYS A 55 -4.72 5.97 -0.71
N PRO A 56 -4.27 7.16 -1.15
CA PRO A 56 -3.32 7.95 -0.38
C PRO A 56 -3.93 8.64 0.86
N HIS A 57 -5.26 8.64 1.03
CA HIS A 57 -5.96 9.51 1.97
C HIS A 57 -5.53 9.34 3.44
N LEU A 58 -5.56 8.12 3.97
CA LEU A 58 -5.13 7.84 5.35
C LEU A 58 -3.68 8.28 5.61
N ARG A 59 -2.80 8.00 4.64
CA ARG A 59 -1.39 8.38 4.76
C ARG A 59 -1.21 9.89 4.68
N ALA A 60 -1.90 10.56 3.76
CA ALA A 60 -1.82 12.00 3.60
C ALA A 60 -2.33 12.74 4.85
N GLU A 61 -3.40 12.23 5.48
CA GLU A 61 -3.90 12.75 6.75
C GLU A 61 -2.87 12.64 7.87
N LEU A 62 -2.23 11.47 8.01
CA LEU A 62 -1.15 11.27 8.98
C LEU A 62 0.02 12.25 8.74
N GLU A 63 0.51 12.36 7.51
CA GLU A 63 1.62 13.27 7.15
C GLU A 63 1.26 14.74 7.43
N ALA A 64 0.02 15.15 7.14
CA ALA A 64 -0.47 16.49 7.44
C ALA A 64 -0.53 16.77 8.95
N ASP A 65 -0.91 15.77 9.75
CA ASP A 65 -0.89 15.87 11.21
C ASP A 65 0.52 15.93 11.78
N LEU A 66 1.46 15.14 11.23
CA LEU A 66 2.88 15.22 11.59
C LEU A 66 3.46 16.60 11.29
N LYS A 67 3.09 17.20 10.15
CA LYS A 67 3.47 18.57 9.83
C LYS A 67 2.95 19.58 10.85
N LYS A 68 1.69 19.47 11.27
CA LYS A 68 1.10 20.34 12.32
C LYS A 68 1.79 20.18 13.67
N ILE A 69 2.31 18.98 13.99
CA ILE A 69 3.16 18.79 15.17
C ILE A 69 4.46 19.59 15.04
N CYS A 70 5.15 19.50 13.90
CA CYS A 70 6.36 20.27 13.64
C CYS A 70 6.13 21.79 13.71
N GLU A 71 4.96 22.25 13.27
CA GLU A 71 4.53 23.65 13.34
C GLU A 71 4.06 24.07 14.75
N GLY A 72 3.96 23.14 15.71
CA GLY A 72 3.50 23.41 17.07
C GLY A 72 1.98 23.64 17.18
N THR A 73 1.21 23.33 16.13
CA THR A 73 -0.25 23.56 16.07
C THR A 73 -1.08 22.34 16.43
N LYS A 74 -0.45 21.16 16.61
CA LYS A 74 -1.11 19.93 17.08
C LYS A 74 -0.24 19.15 18.06
N ASN A 75 -0.86 18.51 19.05
CA ASN A 75 -0.15 17.73 20.07
C ASN A 75 0.18 16.31 19.57
N ALA A 76 1.43 15.88 19.77
CA ALA A 76 1.91 14.56 19.33
C ALA A 76 1.16 13.38 19.97
N LYS A 77 0.78 13.47 21.26
CA LYS A 77 0.04 12.39 21.95
C LYS A 77 -1.37 12.24 21.40
N ASP A 78 -2.01 13.34 21.02
CA ASP A 78 -3.35 13.33 20.45
C ASP A 78 -3.35 12.73 19.04
N VAL A 79 -2.38 13.12 18.21
CA VAL A 79 -2.19 12.50 16.88
C VAL A 79 -1.92 11.00 17.01
N LEU A 80 -1.00 10.59 17.89
CA LEU A 80 -0.71 9.18 18.10
C LEU A 80 -1.96 8.39 18.50
N ARG A 81 -2.72 8.88 19.49
CA ARG A 81 -3.94 8.21 19.96
C ARG A 81 -4.97 8.09 18.85
N TYR A 82 -5.20 9.17 18.11
CA TYR A 82 -6.13 9.18 16.99
C TYR A 82 -5.73 8.17 15.91
N GLN A 83 -4.47 8.21 15.46
CA GLN A 83 -3.96 7.36 14.40
C GLN A 83 -3.97 5.88 14.80
N VAL A 84 -3.58 5.54 16.03
CA VAL A 84 -3.67 4.15 16.53
C VAL A 84 -5.12 3.64 16.53
N ASN A 85 -6.08 4.45 16.97
CA ASN A 85 -7.49 4.05 16.94
C ASN A 85 -8.00 3.87 15.50
N LEU A 86 -7.69 4.81 14.61
CA LEU A 86 -8.07 4.75 13.20
C LEU A 86 -7.54 3.47 12.52
N TYR A 87 -6.24 3.18 12.67
CA TYR A 87 -5.64 1.98 12.08
C TYR A 87 -6.13 0.69 12.73
N ARG A 88 -6.50 0.72 14.02
CA ARG A 88 -7.11 -0.43 14.70
C ARG A 88 -8.49 -0.75 14.11
N ASP A 89 -9.31 0.26 13.85
CA ASP A 89 -10.64 0.06 13.27
C ASP A 89 -10.53 -0.51 11.85
N VAL A 90 -9.62 0.03 11.05
CA VAL A 90 -9.27 -0.51 9.72
C VAL A 90 -8.79 -1.96 9.79
N PHE A 91 -7.96 -2.30 10.78
CA PHE A 91 -7.50 -3.67 10.98
C PHE A 91 -8.67 -4.63 11.25
N TYR A 92 -9.58 -4.29 12.17
CA TYR A 92 -10.73 -5.14 12.46
C TYR A 92 -11.66 -5.30 11.26
N ASP A 93 -11.88 -4.23 10.50
CA ASP A 93 -12.71 -4.29 9.29
C ASP A 93 -12.05 -5.14 8.19
N SER A 94 -10.73 -5.06 8.06
CA SER A 94 -9.95 -5.91 7.15
C SER A 94 -10.04 -7.39 7.55
N GLU A 95 -9.89 -7.69 8.84
CA GLU A 95 -9.91 -9.06 9.37
C GLU A 95 -11.27 -9.73 9.10
N ARG A 96 -12.37 -9.01 9.34
CA ARG A 96 -13.74 -9.49 9.05
C ARG A 96 -13.94 -9.85 7.58
N GLN A 97 -13.17 -9.23 6.68
CA GLN A 97 -13.31 -9.37 5.24
C GLN A 97 -12.14 -10.11 4.58
N ILE A 98 -11.25 -10.74 5.36
CA ILE A 98 -9.99 -11.33 4.87
C ILE A 98 -10.16 -12.32 3.71
N ARG A 99 -11.34 -12.96 3.60
CA ARG A 99 -11.68 -13.85 2.48
C ARG A 99 -11.61 -13.13 1.13
N LYS A 100 -12.02 -11.87 1.05
CA LYS A 100 -11.97 -11.05 -0.17
C LYS A 100 -10.53 -10.86 -0.68
N LEU A 101 -9.57 -10.70 0.23
CA LEU A 101 -8.15 -10.63 -0.13
C LEU A 101 -7.68 -11.95 -0.75
N GLY A 102 -8.04 -13.08 -0.13
CA GLY A 102 -7.73 -14.40 -0.67
C GLY A 102 -8.35 -14.66 -2.05
N GLU A 103 -9.58 -14.22 -2.27
CA GLU A 103 -10.27 -14.32 -3.57
C GLU A 103 -9.60 -13.47 -4.65
N ALA A 104 -9.23 -12.23 -4.33
CA ALA A 104 -8.49 -11.36 -5.26
C ALA A 104 -7.12 -11.96 -5.61
N LEU A 105 -6.35 -12.40 -4.61
CA LEU A 105 -5.05 -13.03 -4.84
C LEU A 105 -5.15 -14.29 -5.70
N LYS A 106 -6.19 -15.12 -5.51
CA LYS A 106 -6.41 -16.31 -6.36
C LYS A 106 -6.64 -15.97 -7.82
N ARG A 107 -7.27 -14.82 -8.14
CA ARG A 107 -7.48 -14.40 -9.55
C ARG A 107 -6.17 -14.16 -10.28
N TYR A 108 -5.16 -13.62 -9.59
CA TYR A 108 -3.87 -13.28 -10.18
C TYR A 108 -2.81 -14.38 -10.02
N LEU A 109 -2.80 -15.10 -8.90
CA LEU A 109 -1.79 -16.13 -8.60
C LEU A 109 -2.24 -17.55 -8.97
N GLY A 110 -3.54 -17.75 -9.25
CA GLY A 110 -4.12 -19.06 -9.59
C GLY A 110 -3.79 -19.53 -11.01
N THR A 111 -3.29 -18.64 -11.86
CA THR A 111 -2.77 -18.96 -13.20
C THR A 111 -1.28 -19.24 -13.10
N GLY A 112 -0.91 -20.38 -12.50
CA GLY A 112 0.45 -20.87 -12.57
C GLY A 112 0.83 -21.18 -14.03
N GLN A 113 1.31 -20.18 -14.77
CA GLN A 113 2.19 -20.46 -15.89
C GLN A 113 3.47 -21.03 -15.27
N ARG A 114 3.55 -22.36 -15.31
CA ARG A 114 4.80 -23.10 -15.17
C ARG A 114 5.82 -22.41 -16.08
N ALA A 115 6.77 -21.69 -15.49
CA ALA A 115 7.93 -21.22 -16.24
C ALA A 115 8.52 -22.43 -16.95
N ALA A 116 8.53 -22.40 -18.29
CA ALA A 116 9.09 -23.47 -19.10
C ALA A 116 10.53 -23.72 -18.64
N SER A 117 10.85 -24.98 -18.34
CA SER A 117 12.22 -25.38 -18.00
C SER A 117 13.17 -25.05 -19.16
N PRO A 118 14.41 -24.59 -18.90
CA PRO A 118 15.37 -24.34 -19.97
C PRO A 118 15.68 -25.65 -20.71
N PRO A 119 15.90 -25.62 -22.03
CA PRO A 119 16.40 -26.79 -22.74
C PRO A 119 17.79 -27.15 -22.19
N GLY A 120 17.96 -28.44 -21.88
CA GLY A 120 19.22 -29.04 -21.42
C GLY A 120 20.23 -29.24 -22.53
#